data_AF-A0A7M3MBG1-F1
#
_entry.id   AF-A0A7M3MBG1-F1
#
_cell.length_a   1.000
_cell.length_b   1.000
_cell.length_c   1.000
_cell.angle_alpha   90.00
_cell.angle_beta   90.00
_cell.angle_gamma   90.00
#
_symmetry.space_group_name_H-M   'P 1'
#
loop_
_entity.id
_entity.type
_entity.pdbx_description
1 polymer ?
#
loop_
_entity_poly.entity_id
_entity_poly.type
_entity_poly.pdbx_seq_one_letter_code
_entity_poly.pdbx_strand_id
1 'polypeptide(L)'
;MASISRIPFMLAMLCLILAIAAPPAFSQPQHVPPGQAKKMGPENKSHGPPPHAPAHGYRNKYRFYPEHDLYYDVGRDRYFLYRGGEWRRYDHNPLTIQLGPFFTIEMDTDAPYIHYREHKRQFQVLP
;
A
#
# COMPACT_ATOMS: atom_id res chain seq x y z
N MET A 1 -47.10 37.72 -8.62
CA MET A 1 -45.96 37.15 -7.87
C MET A 1 -46.44 35.87 -7.22
N ALA A 2 -46.03 34.73 -7.77
CA ALA A 2 -46.58 33.42 -7.42
C ALA A 2 -45.87 32.81 -6.20
N SER A 3 -46.71 32.18 -5.38
CA SER A 3 -46.49 31.30 -4.23
C SER A 3 -45.36 30.28 -4.41
N ILE A 4 -44.71 29.87 -3.32
CA ILE A 4 -44.74 28.48 -2.83
C ILE A 4 -44.16 28.42 -1.40
N SER A 5 -44.97 27.81 -0.56
CA SER A 5 -44.88 27.71 0.89
C SER A 5 -44.22 26.40 1.30
N ARG A 6 -43.30 26.50 2.27
CA ARG A 6 -43.07 25.60 3.43
C ARG A 6 -43.04 24.08 3.15
N ILE A 7 -41.83 23.52 3.17
CA ILE A 7 -41.60 22.08 3.36
C ILE A 7 -41.27 21.86 4.86
N PRO A 8 -42.16 21.24 5.66
CA PRO A 8 -41.88 20.94 7.06
C PRO A 8 -41.20 19.57 7.23
N PHE A 9 -40.24 19.54 8.15
CA PHE A 9 -40.03 18.47 9.14
C PHE A 9 -40.50 17.05 8.76
N MET A 10 -39.56 16.20 8.33
CA MET A 10 -39.69 14.73 8.40
C MET A 10 -38.69 14.22 9.45
N LEU A 11 -39.03 14.46 10.71
CA LEU A 11 -38.48 13.76 11.87
C LEU A 11 -39.42 12.59 12.14
N ALA A 12 -39.06 11.38 11.69
CA ALA A 12 -39.85 10.18 11.94
C ALA A 12 -38.98 9.07 12.55
N MET A 13 -39.20 8.89 13.85
CA MET A 13 -39.27 7.60 14.54
C MET A 13 -37.97 6.83 14.85
N LEU A 14 -37.40 7.21 15.99
CA LEU A 14 -36.67 6.33 16.91
C LEU A 14 -37.59 5.19 17.39
N CYS A 15 -37.32 3.95 17.00
CA CYS A 15 -37.76 2.76 17.72
C CYS A 15 -36.72 1.64 17.68
N LEU A 16 -36.27 1.29 18.88
CA LEU A 16 -35.94 -0.05 19.35
C LEU A 16 -34.54 -0.63 19.05
N ILE A 17 -33.77 -0.65 20.14
CA ILE A 17 -32.53 -1.37 20.39
C ILE A 17 -32.75 -2.88 20.13
N LEU A 18 -31.87 -3.50 19.35
CA LEU A 18 -31.58 -4.92 19.47
C LEU A 18 -30.07 -5.15 19.40
N ALA A 19 -29.55 -5.54 20.54
CA ALA A 19 -28.16 -5.85 20.76
C ALA A 19 -27.81 -7.23 20.18
N ILE A 20 -26.56 -7.35 19.73
CA ILE A 20 -25.74 -8.57 19.65
C ILE A 20 -26.07 -9.54 18.51
N ALA A 21 -25.23 -9.50 17.48
CA ALA A 21 -24.60 -10.70 16.94
C ALA A 21 -23.26 -10.29 16.32
N ALA A 22 -22.16 -10.55 17.02
CA ALA A 22 -20.82 -10.46 16.45
C ALA A 22 -20.77 -11.33 15.18
N PRO A 23 -20.03 -10.92 14.12
CA PRO A 23 -19.79 -11.84 13.02
C PRO A 23 -19.15 -13.11 13.60
N PRO A 24 -19.57 -14.32 13.17
CA PRO A 24 -18.94 -15.54 13.64
C PRO A 24 -17.44 -15.39 13.38
N ALA A 25 -16.65 -15.60 14.42
CA ALA A 25 -15.21 -15.78 14.29
C ALA A 25 -15.03 -16.81 13.18
N PHE A 26 -14.53 -16.35 12.03
CA PHE A 26 -14.13 -17.21 10.94
C PHE A 26 -13.09 -18.16 11.53
N SER A 27 -13.55 -19.37 11.85
CA SER A 27 -12.66 -20.45 12.26
C SER A 27 -11.83 -20.73 11.03
N GLN A 28 -10.63 -20.18 10.97
CA GLN A 28 -9.70 -20.53 9.92
C GLN A 28 -9.60 -22.05 9.90
N PRO A 29 -9.69 -22.69 8.72
CA PRO A 29 -9.38 -24.11 8.61
C PRO A 29 -8.02 -24.33 9.27
N GLN A 30 -7.90 -25.28 10.20
CA GLN A 30 -6.61 -25.66 10.75
C GLN A 30 -5.69 -25.95 9.56
N HIS A 31 -4.71 -25.06 9.35
CA HIS A 31 -3.67 -25.26 8.38
C HIS A 31 -2.90 -26.49 8.82
N VAL A 32 -3.21 -27.64 8.21
CA VAL A 32 -2.38 -28.83 8.29
C VAL A 32 -1.07 -28.45 7.56
N PRO A 33 0.08 -28.41 8.27
CA PRO A 33 1.35 -28.16 7.62
C PRO A 33 1.58 -29.25 6.54
N PRO A 34 2.16 -28.91 5.38
CA PRO A 34 2.55 -29.91 4.41
C PRO A 34 3.71 -30.72 5.00
N GLY A 35 3.46 -31.98 5.35
CA GLY A 35 4.47 -32.82 5.98
C GLY A 35 3.97 -34.07 6.73
N GLN A 36 2.69 -34.42 6.68
CA GLN A 36 2.25 -35.71 7.24
C GLN A 36 2.49 -36.86 6.25
N ALA A 37 3.77 -37.26 6.13
CA ALA A 37 4.14 -38.59 5.70
C ALA A 37 4.70 -39.36 6.91
N LYS A 38 3.94 -40.38 7.32
CA LYS A 38 4.28 -41.29 8.42
C LYS A 38 5.31 -42.31 7.90
N LYS A 39 6.52 -42.42 8.50
CA LYS A 39 7.23 -43.68 8.88
C LYS A 39 8.70 -43.48 9.33
N MET A 40 8.91 -43.67 10.64
CA MET A 40 9.92 -44.49 11.36
C MET A 40 11.44 -44.44 11.03
N GLY A 41 12.26 -44.07 12.03
CA GLY A 41 13.71 -44.35 12.16
C GLY A 41 14.30 -43.69 13.43
N PRO A 42 15.26 -44.31 14.17
CA PRO A 42 15.59 -43.92 15.53
C PRO A 42 16.46 -42.65 15.60
N GLU A 43 16.00 -41.70 16.42
CA GLU A 43 16.77 -40.85 17.32
C GLU A 43 18.26 -40.67 16.99
N ASN A 44 18.60 -39.57 16.31
CA ASN A 44 19.93 -38.97 16.41
C ASN A 44 19.86 -37.44 16.31
N LYS A 45 20.76 -36.81 17.06
CA LYS A 45 20.61 -35.47 17.63
C LYS A 45 20.77 -34.34 16.60
N SER A 46 19.92 -33.32 16.77
CA SER A 46 20.15 -31.90 16.46
C SER A 46 20.52 -31.51 15.02
N HIS A 47 19.51 -31.36 14.17
CA HIS A 47 19.52 -30.33 13.12
C HIS A 47 18.37 -29.36 13.40
N GLY A 48 18.69 -28.20 13.99
CA GLY A 48 17.74 -27.09 14.10
C GLY A 48 17.25 -26.64 12.72
N PRO A 49 16.19 -25.81 12.65
CA PRO A 49 15.66 -25.34 11.37
C PRO A 49 16.79 -24.74 10.53
N PRO A 50 16.79 -24.95 9.20
CA PRO A 50 17.82 -24.41 8.34
C PRO A 50 17.95 -22.90 8.57
N PRO A 51 19.17 -22.34 8.56
CA PRO A 51 19.38 -20.91 8.72
C PRO A 51 18.48 -20.19 7.72
N HIS A 52 17.61 -19.32 8.25
CA HIS A 52 16.65 -18.54 7.48
C HIS A 52 17.25 -18.12 6.13
N ALA A 53 16.61 -18.51 5.02
CA ALA A 53 16.80 -17.79 3.78
C ALA A 53 16.53 -16.30 4.06
N PRO A 54 17.30 -15.35 3.50
CA PRO A 54 17.04 -13.93 3.68
C PRO A 54 15.56 -13.68 3.40
N ALA A 55 14.86 -13.11 4.37
CA ALA A 55 13.51 -12.63 4.10
C ALA A 55 13.66 -11.56 3.02
N HIS A 56 13.32 -11.89 1.79
CA HIS A 56 13.11 -10.91 0.73
C HIS A 56 11.86 -10.14 1.11
N GLY A 57 12.01 -9.21 2.08
CA GLY A 57 10.94 -8.36 2.56
C GLY A 57 10.30 -7.63 1.39
N TYR A 58 8.98 -7.49 1.45
CA TYR A 58 8.23 -6.73 0.46
C TYR A 58 8.78 -5.30 0.42
N ARG A 59 9.26 -4.88 -0.76
CA ARG A 59 9.69 -3.50 -1.00
C ARG A 59 8.70 -2.81 -1.91
N ASN A 60 8.38 -1.57 -1.57
CA ASN A 60 7.58 -0.71 -2.43
C ASN A 60 8.37 -0.39 -3.69
N LYS A 61 7.72 -0.52 -4.84
CA LYS A 61 8.31 -0.24 -6.15
C LYS A 61 7.80 1.09 -6.68
N TYR A 62 8.73 2.00 -6.95
CA TYR A 62 8.46 3.34 -7.46
C TYR A 62 9.08 3.53 -8.84
N ARG A 63 8.42 4.32 -9.68
CA ARG A 63 9.05 4.96 -10.85
C ARG A 63 9.39 6.39 -10.49
N PHE A 64 10.66 6.75 -10.56
CA PHE A 64 11.14 8.10 -10.33
C PHE A 64 11.38 8.80 -11.67
N TYR A 65 10.75 9.96 -11.84
CA TYR A 65 10.82 10.82 -13.01
C TYR A 65 11.62 12.07 -12.62
N PRO A 66 12.94 12.09 -12.88
CA PRO A 66 13.82 13.13 -12.38
C PRO A 66 13.56 14.48 -13.05
N GLU A 67 13.10 14.55 -14.30
CA GLU A 67 12.77 15.83 -14.96
C GLU A 67 11.62 16.58 -14.29
N HIS A 68 10.81 15.87 -13.50
CA HIS A 68 9.58 16.38 -12.91
C HIS A 68 9.56 16.32 -11.39
N ASP A 69 10.63 15.86 -10.75
CA ASP A 69 10.69 15.62 -9.30
C ASP A 69 9.49 14.83 -8.80
N LEU A 70 9.17 13.75 -9.52
CA LEU A 70 7.95 12.98 -9.34
C LEU A 70 8.24 11.50 -9.11
N TYR A 71 7.56 10.91 -8.14
CA TYR A 71 7.50 9.47 -7.94
C TYR A 71 6.11 8.95 -8.28
N TYR A 72 6.05 7.79 -8.91
CA TYR A 72 4.83 7.01 -9.09
C TYR A 72 4.96 5.69 -8.34
N ASP A 73 4.06 5.46 -7.38
CA ASP A 73 3.94 4.20 -6.64
C ASP A 73 3.17 3.20 -7.50
N VAL A 74 3.89 2.24 -8.06
CA VAL A 74 3.33 1.25 -9.00
C VAL A 74 2.37 0.30 -8.29
N GLY A 75 2.57 0.05 -6.99
CA GLY A 75 1.75 -0.89 -6.23
C GLY A 75 0.42 -0.29 -5.76
N ARG A 76 0.35 1.04 -5.61
CA ARG A 76 -0.83 1.72 -5.04
C ARG A 76 -1.44 2.77 -5.96
N ASP A 77 -0.96 2.87 -7.19
CA ASP A 77 -1.43 3.78 -8.24
C ASP A 77 -1.57 5.24 -7.78
N ARG A 78 -0.49 5.79 -7.21
CA ARG A 78 -0.47 7.17 -6.70
C ARG A 78 0.84 7.86 -7.00
N TYR A 79 0.77 9.18 -7.06
CA TYR A 79 1.86 10.05 -7.46
C TYR A 79 2.30 10.91 -6.28
N PHE A 80 3.60 11.15 -6.17
CA PHE A 80 4.20 12.11 -5.25
C PHE A 80 5.00 13.12 -6.06
N LEU A 81 4.57 14.37 -6.07
CA LEU A 81 5.21 15.44 -6.84
C LEU A 81 5.76 16.50 -5.87
N TYR A 82 7.00 16.90 -6.09
CA TYR A 82 7.56 18.08 -5.42
C TYR A 82 7.08 19.35 -6.11
N ARG A 83 6.33 20.20 -5.40
CA ARG A 83 5.82 21.47 -5.94
C ARG A 83 5.72 22.50 -4.82
N GLY A 84 6.23 23.71 -5.07
CA GLY A 84 6.09 24.82 -4.13
C GLY A 84 6.83 24.63 -2.81
N GLY A 85 7.92 23.85 -2.81
CA GLY A 85 8.72 23.57 -1.61
C GLY A 85 8.26 22.37 -0.78
N GLU A 86 7.21 21.66 -1.22
CA GLU A 86 6.63 20.54 -0.48
C GLU A 86 6.30 19.36 -1.39
N TRP A 87 6.16 18.18 -0.77
CA TRP A 87 5.72 16.96 -1.43
C TRP A 87 4.21 16.84 -1.35
N ARG A 88 3.57 16.63 -2.49
CA ARG A 88 2.11 16.45 -2.59
C ARG A 88 1.77 15.10 -3.18
N ARG A 89 0.75 14.46 -2.62
CA ARG A 89 0.20 13.19 -3.08
C ARG A 89 -0.97 13.43 -4.03
N TYR A 90 -1.05 12.65 -5.09
CA TYR A 90 -2.15 12.66 -6.06
C TYR A 90 -2.57 11.25 -6.40
N ASP A 91 -3.87 11.03 -6.59
CA ASP A 91 -4.42 9.74 -7.01
C ASP A 91 -4.43 9.56 -8.54
N HIS A 92 -3.98 10.58 -9.30
CA HIS A 92 -3.81 10.55 -10.75
C HIS A 92 -2.58 11.38 -11.14
N ASN A 93 -2.09 11.23 -12.38
CA ASN A 93 -0.93 11.98 -12.87
C ASN A 93 -1.22 13.50 -12.83
N PRO A 94 -0.49 14.28 -12.00
CA PRO A 94 -0.79 15.70 -11.77
C PRO A 94 -0.25 16.65 -12.85
N LEU A 95 0.51 16.17 -13.83
CA LEU A 95 1.19 17.03 -14.82
C LEU A 95 0.48 17.08 -16.18
N THR A 96 -0.54 16.25 -16.44
CA THR A 96 -1.29 16.20 -17.72
C THR A 96 -0.40 16.18 -18.98
N ILE A 97 0.81 15.66 -18.85
CA ILE A 97 1.82 15.50 -19.90
C ILE A 97 2.37 14.08 -19.87
N GLN A 98 3.08 13.69 -20.93
CA GLN A 98 3.93 12.51 -20.91
C GLN A 98 5.13 12.78 -19.99
N LEU A 99 5.37 11.89 -19.03
CA LEU A 99 6.37 12.09 -17.98
C LEU A 99 7.82 11.77 -18.41
N GLY A 100 8.01 11.24 -19.63
CA GLY A 100 9.33 10.90 -20.15
C GLY A 100 9.98 9.67 -19.48
N PRO A 101 11.33 9.59 -19.50
CA PRO A 101 12.08 8.46 -18.96
C PRO A 101 11.98 8.39 -17.43
N PHE A 102 12.07 7.17 -16.90
CA PHE A 102 12.00 6.92 -15.46
C PHE A 102 13.02 5.89 -15.00
N PHE A 103 13.32 5.95 -13.70
CA PHE A 103 14.11 4.95 -13.00
C PHE A 103 13.23 4.16 -12.05
N THR A 104 13.39 2.84 -12.03
CA THR A 104 12.70 2.00 -11.06
C THR A 104 13.51 1.93 -9.77
N ILE A 105 12.87 2.26 -8.64
CA ILE A 105 13.49 2.29 -7.32
C ILE A 105 12.67 1.42 -6.38
N GLU A 106 13.32 0.54 -5.64
CA GLU A 106 12.70 -0.26 -4.59
C GLU A 106 13.08 0.28 -3.22
N MET A 107 12.09 0.50 -2.36
CA MET A 107 12.30 1.13 -1.06
C MET A 107 11.42 0.48 0.01
N ASP A 108 11.93 0.43 1.24
CA ASP A 108 11.18 -0.02 2.42
C ASP A 108 10.53 1.17 3.15
N THR A 109 9.78 1.97 2.39
CA THR A 109 9.06 3.15 2.91
C THR A 109 7.88 3.50 2.00
N ASP A 110 6.82 4.03 2.60
CA ASP A 110 5.67 4.59 1.88
C ASP A 110 5.89 6.07 1.47
N ALA A 111 7.00 6.67 1.91
CA ALA A 111 7.38 8.05 1.61
C ALA A 111 8.65 8.05 0.74
N PRO A 112 8.54 7.90 -0.59
CA PRO A 112 9.71 7.74 -1.46
C PRO A 112 10.64 8.97 -1.49
N TYR A 113 10.10 10.13 -1.10
CA TYR A 113 10.82 11.39 -1.10
C TYR A 113 11.84 11.56 0.05
N ILE A 114 11.87 10.67 1.05
CA ILE A 114 12.86 10.76 2.15
C ILE A 114 14.31 10.65 1.63
N HIS A 115 14.51 9.99 0.49
CA HIS A 115 15.82 9.82 -0.16
C HIS A 115 15.93 10.64 -1.46
N TYR A 116 15.05 11.62 -1.67
CA TYR A 116 14.99 12.39 -2.92
C TYR A 116 16.32 13.01 -3.34
N ARG A 117 17.06 13.62 -2.41
CA ARG A 117 18.35 14.27 -2.74
C ARG A 117 19.35 13.26 -3.32
N GLU A 118 19.37 12.04 -2.80
CA GLU A 118 20.25 10.99 -3.30
C GLU A 118 19.77 10.48 -4.66
N HIS A 119 18.49 10.18 -4.80
CA HIS A 119 17.92 9.75 -6.08
C HIS A 119 18.14 10.80 -7.18
N LYS A 120 17.98 12.09 -6.88
CA LYS A 120 18.21 13.17 -7.84
C LYS A 120 19.67 13.24 -8.29
N ARG A 121 20.62 12.92 -7.39
CA ARG A 121 22.05 12.86 -7.74
C ARG A 121 22.38 11.63 -8.57
N GLN A 122 21.85 10.46 -8.20
CA GLN A 122 22.15 9.18 -8.84
C GLN A 122 21.44 9.00 -10.19
N PHE A 123 20.19 9.46 -10.28
CA PHE A 123 19.30 9.23 -11.42
C PHE A 123 19.05 10.54 -12.16
N GLN A 124 20.07 10.96 -12.90
CA GLN A 124 19.99 12.10 -13.80
C GLN A 124 19.85 11.59 -15.23
N VAL A 125 18.95 12.21 -16.00
CA VAL A 125 18.94 12.03 -17.45
C VAL A 125 20.08 12.92 -17.96
N LEU A 126 21.10 12.30 -18.55
CA LEU A 126 22.16 13.05 -19.21
C LEU A 126 21.57 13.74 -20.47
N PRO A 127 21.94 15.00 -20.74
CA PRO A 127 21.43 15.75 -21.88
C PRO A 127 21.82 15.15 -23.23
#